data_AF-A2DWQ2-F1
#
_entry.id   AF-A2DWQ2-F1
#
_cell.length_a   1.000
_cell.length_b   1.000
_cell.length_c   1.000
_cell.angle_alpha   90.00
_cell.angle_beta   90.00
_cell.angle_gamma   90.00
#
_symmetry.space_group_name_H-M   'P 1'
#
loop_
_entity.id
_entity.type
_entity.pdbx_description
1 polymer ?
#
loop_
_entity_poly.entity_id
_entity_poly.type
_entity_poly.pdbx_seq_one_letter_code
_entity_poly.pdbx_strand_id
1 'polypeptide(L)'
;MIDNKLVQEIIKTRSYNKHKRTSSQSIRDHEQISKRIFNVGVMLDFVTAFFEKKLGSYVTVFSLLEIATKVSIKTKIKLDRLAKRNRTALLCWFAEHWNKVYPHLFQSDETSDDHQFSNPNQDSCDPELSIYIPPESIKLLEVLDISRLLN
;
A
#
# COMPACT_ATOMS: atom_id res chain seq x y z
N MET A 1 -10.17 20.92 8.43
CA MET A 1 -9.42 20.04 9.34
C MET A 1 -10.16 18.71 9.35
N ILE A 2 -9.57 17.57 8.99
CA ILE A 2 -10.30 16.29 9.01
C ILE A 2 -10.72 16.00 10.45
N ASP A 3 -12.02 15.77 10.65
CA ASP A 3 -12.56 15.44 11.96
C ASP A 3 -11.92 14.14 12.47
N ASN A 4 -11.17 14.23 13.57
CA ASN A 4 -10.58 13.06 14.24
C ASN A 4 -11.64 12.01 14.57
N LYS A 5 -12.88 12.42 14.81
CA LYS A 5 -14.02 11.54 15.04
C LYS A 5 -14.31 10.66 13.81
N LEU A 6 -14.33 11.25 12.62
CA LEU A 6 -14.58 10.55 11.36
C LEU A 6 -13.48 9.50 11.08
N VAL A 7 -12.22 9.85 11.28
CA VAL A 7 -11.09 8.92 11.13
C VAL A 7 -11.24 7.70 12.05
N GLN A 8 -11.63 7.93 13.30
CA GLN A 8 -11.86 6.84 14.25
C GLN A 8 -13.04 5.95 13.86
N GLU A 9 -14.12 6.53 13.32
CA GLU A 9 -15.28 5.77 12.82
C GLU A 9 -14.92 4.92 11.60
N ILE A 10 -14.13 5.45 10.66
CA ILE A 10 -13.62 4.68 9.51
C ILE A 10 -12.76 3.50 9.98
N ILE A 11 -11.83 3.74 10.92
CA ILE A 11 -10.95 2.67 11.42
C ILE A 11 -11.77 1.57 12.13
N LYS A 12 -12.79 1.94 12.90
CA LYS A 12 -13.67 0.99 13.63
C LYS A 12 -14.54 0.14 12.72
N THR A 13 -14.93 0.65 11.56
CA THR A 13 -15.82 -0.05 10.62
C THR A 13 -15.08 -1.02 9.70
N ARG A 14 -13.74 -1.01 9.69
CA ARG A 14 -12.93 -1.95 8.91
C ARG A 14 -13.28 -3.40 9.28
N SER A 15 -13.48 -4.21 8.25
CA SER A 15 -13.61 -5.66 8.43
C SER A 15 -12.32 -6.22 9.01
N TYR A 16 -12.44 -6.96 10.12
CA TYR A 16 -11.30 -7.62 10.76
C TYR A 16 -11.61 -9.09 11.01
N ASN A 17 -10.56 -9.90 11.02
CA ASN A 17 -10.68 -11.31 11.32
C ASN A 17 -11.01 -11.52 12.81
N LYS A 18 -12.27 -11.92 13.07
CA LYS A 18 -12.84 -12.19 14.40
C LYS A 18 -12.49 -13.57 14.97
N HIS A 19 -11.74 -14.40 14.24
CA HIS A 19 -11.40 -15.75 14.71
C HIS A 19 -10.51 -15.69 15.96
N LYS A 20 -10.82 -16.57 16.91
CA LYS A 20 -10.05 -16.71 18.16
C LYS A 20 -8.66 -17.24 17.84
N ARG A 21 -7.64 -16.58 18.40
CA ARG A 21 -6.23 -16.99 18.29
C ARG A 21 -5.86 -17.79 19.53
N THR A 22 -5.25 -18.95 19.33
CA THR A 22 -4.95 -19.91 20.40
C THR A 22 -3.49 -19.93 20.79
N SER A 23 -2.56 -19.64 19.87
CA SER A 23 -1.13 -19.61 20.16
C SER A 23 -0.67 -18.24 20.63
N SER A 24 0.24 -18.22 21.61
CA SER A 24 0.81 -16.97 22.14
C SER A 24 1.51 -16.13 21.07
N GLN A 25 2.10 -16.78 20.06
CA GLN A 25 2.74 -16.08 18.93
C GLN A 25 1.70 -15.37 18.05
N SER A 26 0.59 -16.06 17.71
CA SER A 26 -0.47 -15.48 16.89
C SER A 26 -1.16 -14.30 17.60
N ILE A 27 -1.35 -14.39 18.91
CA ILE A 27 -1.91 -13.31 19.73
C ILE A 27 -1.01 -12.07 19.67
N ARG A 28 0.28 -12.22 19.96
CA ARG A 28 1.24 -11.09 19.92
C ARG A 28 1.35 -10.47 18.52
N ASP A 29 1.45 -11.29 17.49
CA ASP A 29 1.52 -10.82 16.10
C ASP A 29 0.26 -10.03 15.74
N HIS A 30 -0.90 -10.50 16.17
CA HIS A 30 -2.16 -9.80 15.97
C HIS A 30 -2.20 -8.45 16.68
N GLU A 31 -1.81 -8.39 17.95
CA GLU A 31 -1.76 -7.14 18.71
C GLU A 31 -0.81 -6.13 18.05
N GLN A 32 0.36 -6.58 17.60
CA GLN A 32 1.32 -5.74 16.89
C GLN A 32 0.74 -5.20 15.58
N ILE A 33 0.07 -6.04 14.79
CA ILE A 33 -0.59 -5.61 13.56
C ILE A 33 -1.70 -4.60 13.86
N SER A 34 -2.57 -4.88 14.83
CA SER A 34 -3.66 -3.97 15.22
C SER A 34 -3.13 -2.60 15.64
N LYS A 35 -2.03 -2.57 16.41
CA LYS A 35 -1.37 -1.32 16.79
C LYS A 35 -0.82 -0.56 15.57
N ARG A 36 -0.21 -1.26 14.61
CA ARG A 36 0.27 -0.65 13.36
C ARG A 36 -0.87 -0.06 12.52
N ILE A 37 -1.96 -0.82 12.35
CA ILE A 37 -3.15 -0.37 11.62
C ILE A 37 -3.68 0.94 12.23
N PHE A 38 -3.74 1.00 13.57
CA PHE A 38 -4.18 2.19 14.28
C PHE A 38 -3.25 3.38 14.04
N ASN A 39 -1.92 3.17 14.13
CA ASN A 39 -0.94 4.24 13.93
C ASN A 39 -0.91 4.78 12.49
N VAL A 40 -1.07 3.90 11.51
CA VAL A 40 -1.11 4.25 10.10
C VAL A 40 -2.43 4.95 9.72
N GLY A 41 -3.53 4.56 10.37
CA GLY A 41 -4.84 5.14 10.14
C GLY A 41 -5.31 4.93 8.69
N VAL A 42 -5.91 5.97 8.10
CA VAL A 42 -6.52 5.95 6.76
C VAL A 42 -5.51 5.72 5.63
N MET A 43 -4.22 5.94 5.87
CA MET A 43 -3.19 5.72 4.85
C MET A 43 -3.13 4.24 4.41
N LEU A 44 -3.53 3.31 5.29
CA LEU A 44 -3.63 1.89 4.94
C LEU A 44 -4.63 1.66 3.80
N ASP A 45 -5.80 2.31 3.85
CA ASP A 45 -6.84 2.14 2.84
C ASP A 45 -6.38 2.75 1.50
N PHE A 46 -5.75 3.93 1.57
CA PHE A 46 -5.17 4.58 0.41
C PHE A 46 -4.13 3.69 -0.30
N VAL A 47 -3.17 3.14 0.45
CA VAL A 47 -2.13 2.26 -0.10
C VAL A 47 -2.75 0.97 -0.67
N THR A 48 -3.76 0.42 0.01
CA THR A 48 -4.47 -0.78 -0.46
C THR A 48 -5.14 -0.50 -1.81
N ALA A 49 -5.93 0.58 -1.89
CA ALA A 49 -6.60 0.99 -3.12
C ALA A 49 -5.60 1.33 -4.24
N PHE A 50 -4.46 1.95 -3.89
CA PHE A 50 -3.40 2.24 -4.85
C PHE A 50 -2.85 0.97 -5.49
N PHE A 51 -2.52 -0.05 -4.69
CA PHE A 51 -2.00 -1.30 -5.24
C PHE A 51 -3.07 -2.06 -6.03
N GLU A 52 -4.33 -2.07 -5.58
CA GLU A 52 -5.44 -2.69 -6.31
C GLU A 52 -5.67 -1.99 -7.67
N LYS A 53 -5.54 -0.67 -7.74
CA LYS A 53 -5.64 0.08 -8.99
C LYS A 53 -4.44 -0.19 -9.91
N LYS A 54 -3.22 -0.30 -9.37
CA LYS A 54 -1.99 -0.45 -10.16
C LYS A 54 -1.69 -1.88 -10.60
N LEU A 55 -2.04 -2.87 -9.80
CA LEU A 55 -1.75 -4.29 -10.05
C LEU A 55 -3.02 -5.09 -10.41
N GLY A 56 -4.20 -4.47 -10.37
CA GLY A 56 -5.50 -5.11 -10.60
C GLY A 56 -6.14 -5.69 -9.34
N SER A 57 -7.36 -6.22 -9.47
CA SER A 57 -8.18 -6.68 -8.33
C SER A 57 -7.59 -7.83 -7.50
N TYR A 58 -6.60 -8.57 -8.02
CA TYR A 58 -6.03 -9.74 -7.35
C TYR A 58 -4.57 -9.54 -6.94
N VAL A 59 -4.34 -8.49 -6.15
CA VAL A 59 -3.01 -8.24 -5.59
C VAL A 59 -2.63 -9.33 -4.58
N THR A 60 -1.81 -10.28 -5.04
CA THR A 60 -1.30 -11.37 -4.20
C THR A 60 -0.25 -10.85 -3.21
N VAL A 61 -0.14 -11.53 -2.07
CA VAL A 61 0.90 -11.21 -1.06
C VAL A 61 2.30 -11.33 -1.64
N PHE A 62 2.49 -12.30 -2.55
CA PHE A 62 3.76 -12.52 -3.23
C PHE A 62 4.18 -11.31 -4.07
N SER A 63 3.28 -10.77 -4.89
CA SER A 63 3.55 -9.59 -5.72
C SER A 63 3.90 -8.37 -4.88
N LEU A 64 3.16 -8.13 -3.79
CA LEU A 64 3.47 -7.06 -2.85
C LEU A 64 4.83 -7.25 -2.20
N LEU A 65 5.18 -8.49 -1.83
CA LEU A 65 6.44 -8.81 -1.17
C LEU A 65 7.63 -8.61 -2.11
N GLU A 66 7.48 -8.96 -3.39
CA GLU A 66 8.50 -8.72 -4.40
C GLU A 66 8.79 -7.22 -4.56
N ILE A 67 7.73 -6.41 -4.72
CA ILE A 67 7.83 -4.95 -4.79
C ILE A 67 8.47 -4.40 -3.52
N ALA A 68 8.00 -4.83 -2.35
CA ALA A 68 8.52 -4.38 -1.07
C ALA A 68 10.01 -4.70 -0.92
N THR A 69 10.44 -5.86 -1.41
CA THR A 69 11.84 -6.29 -1.34
C THR A 69 12.72 -5.41 -2.24
N LYS A 70 12.29 -5.17 -3.48
CA LYS A 70 12.99 -4.27 -4.41
C LYS A 70 13.13 -2.86 -3.82
N VAL A 71 12.04 -2.31 -3.29
CA VAL A 71 12.03 -0.98 -2.65
C VAL A 71 12.86 -0.96 -1.36
N SER A 72 12.81 -2.01 -0.55
CA SER A 72 13.59 -2.15 0.68
C SER A 72 15.10 -2.04 0.41
N ILE A 73 15.56 -2.64 -0.69
CA ILE A 73 16.96 -2.54 -1.15
C ILE A 73 17.27 -1.10 -1.58
N LYS A 74 16.44 -0.49 -2.44
CA LYS A 74 16.64 0.88 -2.95
C LYS A 74 16.64 1.93 -1.82
N THR A 75 15.73 1.81 -0.86
CA THR A 75 15.54 2.77 0.24
C THR A 75 16.37 2.48 1.49
N LYS A 76 17.00 1.30 1.57
CA LYS A 76 17.69 0.77 2.77
C LYS A 76 16.77 0.64 3.99
N ILE A 77 15.46 0.60 3.81
CA ILE A 77 14.47 0.39 4.87
C ILE A 77 14.25 -1.12 5.01
N LYS A 78 14.53 -1.69 6.17
CA LYS A 78 14.38 -3.14 6.39
C LYS A 78 12.91 -3.55 6.45
N LEU A 79 12.58 -4.62 5.74
CA LEU A 79 11.33 -5.35 5.94
C LEU A 79 11.41 -6.20 7.19
N ASP A 80 10.52 -5.94 8.14
CA ASP A 80 10.42 -6.74 9.35
C ASP A 80 9.80 -8.12 9.08
N ARG A 81 10.04 -9.05 10.01
CA ARG A 81 9.58 -10.44 9.89
C ARG A 81 8.06 -10.55 9.78
N LEU A 82 7.32 -9.64 10.43
CA LEU A 82 5.86 -9.68 10.47
C LEU A 82 5.27 -9.23 9.12
N ALA A 83 5.81 -8.16 8.54
CA ALA A 83 5.50 -7.70 7.19
C ALA A 83 5.75 -8.78 6.12
N LYS A 84 6.84 -9.56 6.24
CA LYS A 84 7.12 -10.64 5.27
C LYS A 84 6.11 -11.80 5.30
N ARG A 85 5.38 -11.99 6.40
CA ARG A 85 4.49 -13.15 6.61
C ARG A 85 3.01 -12.80 6.57
N ASN A 86 2.66 -11.53 6.75
CA ASN A 86 1.28 -11.09 6.88
C ASN A 86 0.97 -9.94 5.91
N ARG A 87 -0.02 -10.13 5.03
CA ARG A 87 -0.42 -9.13 4.03
C ARG A 87 -0.74 -7.77 4.64
N THR A 88 -1.50 -7.75 5.74
CA THR A 88 -1.89 -6.51 6.41
C THR A 88 -0.69 -5.81 7.03
N ALA A 89 0.23 -6.56 7.63
CA ALA A 89 1.49 -6.02 8.15
C ALA A 89 2.36 -5.43 7.02
N LEU A 90 2.37 -6.08 5.86
CA LEU A 90 3.10 -5.60 4.67
C LEU A 90 2.51 -4.29 4.14
N LEU A 91 1.19 -4.19 4.03
CA LEU A 91 0.50 -2.96 3.64
C LEU A 91 0.74 -1.83 4.67
N CYS A 92 0.76 -2.16 5.97
CA CYS A 92 1.16 -1.19 6.99
C CYS A 92 2.59 -0.71 6.78
N TRP A 93 3.54 -1.60 6.47
CA TRP A 93 4.93 -1.21 6.22
C TRP A 93 5.05 -0.22 5.05
N PHE A 94 4.30 -0.45 3.96
CA PHE A 94 4.23 0.49 2.84
C PHE A 94 3.68 1.85 3.26
N ALA A 95 2.59 1.86 4.03
CA ALA A 95 1.95 3.07 4.48
C ALA A 95 2.80 3.86 5.49
N GLU A 96 3.51 3.18 6.40
CA GLU A 96 4.46 3.79 7.36
C GLU A 96 5.59 4.54 6.65
N HIS A 97 6.03 4.03 5.50
CA HIS A 97 7.18 4.56 4.75
C HIS A 97 6.78 5.20 3.43
N TRP A 98 5.50 5.55 3.26
CA TRP A 98 4.92 5.91 1.96
C TRP A 98 5.71 6.98 1.22
N ASN A 99 6.09 8.06 1.92
CA ASN A 99 6.84 9.18 1.34
C ASN A 99 8.21 8.77 0.76
N LYS A 100 8.84 7.74 1.31
CA LYS A 100 10.12 7.21 0.84
C LYS A 100 9.95 6.10 -0.17
N VAL A 101 8.89 5.31 -0.04
CA VAL A 101 8.61 4.15 -0.91
C VAL A 101 8.04 4.60 -2.25
N TYR A 102 7.05 5.48 -2.23
CA TYR A 102 6.28 5.90 -3.41
C TYR A 102 7.15 6.35 -4.59
N PRO A 103 8.19 7.18 -4.42
CA PRO A 103 9.03 7.60 -5.54
C PRO A 103 9.67 6.42 -6.28
N HIS A 104 9.96 5.32 -5.59
CA HIS A 104 10.61 4.13 -6.16
C HIS A 104 9.61 3.07 -6.63
N LEU A 105 8.30 3.31 -6.47
CA LEU A 105 7.26 2.44 -7.00
C LEU A 105 7.05 2.74 -8.48
N PHE A 106 7.16 1.71 -9.32
CA PHE A 106 6.82 1.77 -10.75
C PHE A 106 7.54 2.89 -11.53
N GLN A 107 8.73 3.30 -11.08
CA GLN A 107 9.66 3.96 -11.99
C GLN A 107 9.90 2.96 -13.12
N SER A 108 9.57 3.35 -14.35
CA SER A 108 10.06 2.65 -15.54
C SER A 108 11.56 2.54 -15.36
N ASP A 109 12.07 1.31 -15.28
CA ASP A 109 13.49 1.06 -15.32
C ASP A 109 13.97 1.50 -16.72
N GLU A 110 14.18 2.81 -16.92
CA GLU A 110 14.91 3.36 -18.06
C GLU A 110 16.40 3.15 -17.82
N THR A 111 16.79 1.89 -17.68
CA THR A 111 18.17 1.48 -17.79
C THR A 111 18.16 0.11 -18.44
N SER A 112 18.51 0.12 -19.73
CA SER A 112 19.02 -0.97 -20.54
C SER A 112 19.59 -2.11 -19.71
N ASP A 113 18.95 -3.28 -19.76
CA ASP A 113 19.65 -4.56 -19.72
C ASP A 113 18.70 -5.67 -20.20
N ASP A 114 19.16 -6.36 -21.25
CA ASP A 114 18.51 -7.49 -21.89
C ASP A 114 18.25 -8.63 -20.90
N HIS A 115 16.99 -8.91 -20.58
CA HIS A 115 16.54 -10.29 -20.44
C HIS A 115 15.04 -10.45 -20.69
N GLN A 116 14.77 -11.26 -21.71
CA GLN A 116 13.46 -11.67 -22.20
C GLN A 116 12.61 -12.34 -21.12
N PHE A 117 11.41 -11.81 -20.90
CA PHE A 117 10.24 -12.63 -20.63
C PHE A 117 9.15 -12.26 -21.63
N SER A 118 9.07 -13.06 -22.68
CA SER A 118 8.00 -13.01 -23.67
C SER A 118 6.71 -13.55 -23.03
N ASN A 119 5.66 -12.73 -23.01
CA ASN A 119 4.36 -13.20 -23.49
C ASN A 119 3.55 -12.00 -24.04
N PRO A 120 3.19 -12.02 -25.34
CA PRO A 120 2.45 -10.94 -25.98
C PRO A 120 0.96 -11.13 -25.75
N ASN A 121 0.27 -10.07 -25.34
CA ASN A 121 -1.10 -9.73 -25.71
C ASN A 121 -1.37 -8.32 -25.17
N GLN A 122 -0.80 -7.35 -25.88
CA GLN A 122 -1.24 -5.96 -25.80
C GLN A 122 -2.47 -5.83 -26.68
N ASP A 123 -3.58 -5.40 -26.11
CA ASP A 123 -4.51 -4.52 -26.80
C ASP A 123 -4.62 -3.22 -26.00
N SER A 124 -4.66 -2.14 -26.77
CA SER A 124 -4.24 -0.77 -26.50
C SER A 124 -5.26 0.13 -25.76
N CYS A 125 -4.74 1.33 -25.42
CA CYS A 125 -5.41 2.65 -25.45
C CYS A 125 -5.71 3.30 -24.08
N ASP A 126 -4.82 4.17 -23.60
CA ASP A 126 -4.97 5.63 -23.71
C ASP A 126 -3.83 6.39 -22.99
N PRO A 127 -3.37 7.54 -23.52
CA PRO A 127 -2.35 8.35 -22.89
C PRO A 127 -2.97 9.61 -22.29
N GLU A 128 -3.23 9.70 -20.97
CA GLU A 128 -3.18 11.02 -20.33
C GLU A 128 -3.21 11.05 -18.80
N LEU A 129 -2.51 12.09 -18.31
CA LEU A 129 -2.54 12.71 -16.99
C LEU A 129 -1.86 12.02 -15.79
N SER A 130 -0.53 12.21 -15.73
CA SER A 130 0.20 12.21 -14.47
C SER A 130 -0.22 13.41 -13.61
N ILE A 131 -1.03 13.17 -12.57
CA ILE A 131 -1.22 14.15 -11.51
C ILE A 131 0.01 14.06 -10.59
N TYR A 132 1.01 14.91 -10.86
CA TYR A 132 2.09 15.18 -9.92
C TYR A 132 1.51 15.96 -8.74
N ILE A 133 1.42 15.33 -7.56
CA ILE A 133 1.06 16.02 -6.32
C ILE A 133 2.37 16.26 -5.54
N PRO A 134 2.82 17.52 -5.37
CA PRO A 134 4.03 17.84 -4.63
C PRO A 134 3.92 17.42 -3.16
N PRO A 135 5.03 17.00 -2.51
CA PRO A 135 5.04 16.49 -1.14
C PRO A 135 4.56 17.50 -0.08
N GLU A 136 4.52 18.79 -0.40
CA GLU A 136 3.99 19.84 0.49
C GLU A 136 2.45 19.87 0.56
N SER A 137 1.76 19.17 -0.36
CA SER A 137 0.29 19.15 -0.44
C SER A 137 -0.38 18.11 0.47
N ILE A 138 0.38 17.29 1.21
CA ILE A 138 -0.18 16.25 2.10
C ILE A 138 -0.94 16.86 3.31
N LYS A 139 -0.79 18.18 3.55
CA LYS A 139 -1.63 18.92 4.51
C LYS A 139 -3.01 19.33 3.97
N LEU A 140 -3.31 19.06 2.69
CA LEU A 140 -4.48 19.58 1.97
C LEU A 140 -5.27 18.49 1.23
N LEU A 141 -5.23 17.25 1.70
CA LEU A 141 -6.20 16.20 1.32
C LEU A 141 -7.55 16.47 2.01
N GLU A 142 -8.16 17.62 1.70
CA GLU A 142 -9.54 17.93 2.05
C GLU A 142 -10.46 17.59 0.87
N VAL A 143 -11.13 16.45 0.98
CA VAL A 143 -12.53 16.20 0.57
C VAL A 143 -12.87 16.09 -0.94
N LEU A 144 -12.03 16.41 -1.92
CA LEU A 144 -12.52 16.50 -3.33
C LEU A 144 -12.19 15.37 -4.33
N ASP A 145 -11.52 14.28 -3.97
CA ASP A 145 -11.01 13.34 -5.00
C ASP A 145 -11.47 11.87 -4.90
N ILE A 146 -12.56 11.59 -4.18
CA ILE A 146 -13.21 10.26 -4.26
C ILE A 146 -14.19 10.21 -5.43
N SER A 147 -14.84 11.34 -5.75
CA SER A 147 -15.82 11.45 -6.83
C SER A 147 -15.24 11.22 -8.23
N ARG A 148 -13.91 11.34 -8.39
CA ARG A 148 -13.20 11.07 -9.65
C ARG A 148 -12.81 9.60 -9.85
N LEU A 149 -13.09 8.73 -8.88
CA LEU A 149 -12.85 7.28 -8.98
C LEU A 149 -14.12 6.49 -9.35
N LEU A 150 -15.25 7.17 -9.57
CA LEU A 150 -16.56 6.55 -9.84
C LEU A 150 -17.19 6.97 -11.18
N ASN A 151 -16.43 7.59 -12.08
CA ASN A 151 -16.82 7.77 -13.48
C ASN A 151 -15.82 7.05 -14.39
#